data_AF-A0A6M1Z3S7-F1
#
_entry.id   AF-A0A6M1Z3S7-F1
#
_cell.length_a   1.000
_cell.length_b   1.000
_cell.length_c   1.000
_cell.angle_alpha   90.00
_cell.angle_beta   90.00
_cell.angle_gamma   90.00
#
_symmetry.space_group_name_H-M   'P 1'
#
loop_
_entity.id
_entity.type
_entity.pdbx_description
1 polymer ?
#
loop_
_entity_poly.entity_id
_entity_poly.type
_entity_poly.pdbx_seq_one_letter_code
_entity_poly.pdbx_strand_id
1 'polypeptide(L)'
;MKIAILDQKVRKNLALFKHLVKQQQRKKERFYQVAKKIYHAYVNRHTGELQFAELEKKELPESDWKSIVIQLRPTEDSQTFEVLSEENEGCFEWKEFDPEAYALLSKTIHILNQLAYDPKMGKNPLWVLRHVAHLEFELTDEENGKRSLIHGAWHSVNRYEAEHLLKGRPIGTYLFRKDEVAELLEETLNELFSFPITCITLTYSDWDEKVCEKTLVYKNGSWLIYDDDPTLRGPTCPTVKELLQTLGDQIQSPLLR
;
A
#
# COMPACT_ATOMS: atom_id res chain seq x y z
N MET A 1 3.96 3.16 -10.97
CA MET A 1 2.61 3.20 -11.56
C MET A 1 1.62 3.46 -10.44
N LYS A 2 0.68 4.38 -10.63
CA LYS A 2 -0.36 4.70 -9.63
C LYS A 2 -1.66 4.02 -10.02
N ILE A 3 -2.32 3.40 -9.05
CA ILE A 3 -3.64 2.80 -9.26
C ILE A 3 -4.59 3.31 -8.16
N ALA A 4 -5.73 3.82 -8.61
CA ALA A 4 -6.87 4.15 -7.78
C ALA A 4 -7.61 2.87 -7.37
N ILE A 5 -7.53 2.49 -6.09
CA ILE A 5 -8.26 1.33 -5.57
C ILE A 5 -9.19 1.82 -4.47
N LEU A 6 -10.47 2.03 -4.80
CA LEU A 6 -11.47 2.61 -3.89
C LEU A 6 -11.82 1.69 -2.70
N ASP A 7 -11.53 0.40 -2.84
CA ASP A 7 -11.89 -0.62 -1.87
C ASP A 7 -10.74 -0.88 -0.90
N GLN A 8 -10.96 -0.51 0.36
CA GLN A 8 -9.94 -0.52 1.41
C GLN A 8 -9.40 -1.94 1.66
N LYS A 9 -10.27 -2.96 1.65
CA LYS A 9 -9.86 -4.34 1.90
C LYS A 9 -9.05 -4.89 0.73
N VAL A 10 -9.43 -4.57 -0.52
CA VAL A 10 -8.62 -4.92 -1.71
C VAL A 10 -7.26 -4.22 -1.66
N ARG A 11 -7.21 -2.93 -1.28
CA ARG A 11 -5.95 -2.19 -1.12
C ARG A 11 -5.06 -2.84 -0.06
N LYS A 12 -5.63 -3.23 1.08
CA LYS A 12 -4.91 -3.92 2.16
C LYS A 12 -4.29 -5.23 1.67
N ASN A 13 -5.05 -6.06 0.95
CA ASN A 13 -4.57 -7.30 0.35
C ASN A 13 -3.39 -7.07 -0.62
N LEU A 14 -3.52 -6.08 -1.51
CA LEU A 14 -2.47 -5.74 -2.47
C LEU A 14 -1.24 -5.14 -1.79
N ALA A 15 -1.41 -4.37 -0.72
CA ALA A 15 -0.31 -3.81 0.06
C ALA A 15 0.49 -4.92 0.76
N LEU A 16 -0.20 -5.92 1.32
CA LEU A 16 0.45 -7.11 1.88
C LEU A 16 1.24 -7.87 0.81
N PHE A 17 0.66 -8.08 -0.37
CA PHE A 17 1.36 -8.75 -1.46
C PHE A 17 2.58 -7.95 -1.96
N LYS A 18 2.44 -6.63 -2.12
CA LYS A 18 3.56 -5.72 -2.43
C LYS A 18 4.68 -5.85 -1.39
N HIS A 19 4.34 -5.84 -0.11
CA HIS A 19 5.30 -5.96 0.98
C HIS A 19 6.05 -7.31 0.91
N LEU A 20 5.34 -8.42 0.70
CA LEU A 20 5.94 -9.73 0.49
C LEU A 20 6.95 -9.75 -0.67
N VAL A 21 6.57 -9.18 -1.82
CA VAL A 21 7.45 -9.12 -3.00
C VAL A 21 8.69 -8.25 -2.73
N LYS A 22 8.54 -7.10 -2.05
CA LYS A 22 9.68 -6.27 -1.63
C LYS A 22 10.63 -7.03 -0.68
N GLN A 23 10.10 -7.72 0.32
CA GLN A 23 10.92 -8.55 1.23
C GLN A 23 11.71 -9.62 0.46
N GLN A 24 11.09 -10.28 -0.53
CA GLN A 24 11.76 -11.30 -1.35
C GLN A 24 12.87 -10.70 -2.24
N GLN A 25 12.69 -9.48 -2.77
CA GLN A 25 13.73 -8.76 -3.52
C GLN A 25 14.96 -8.41 -2.67
N ARG A 26 14.76 -8.06 -1.39
CA ARG A 26 15.84 -7.68 -0.48
C ARG A 26 16.76 -8.83 -0.09
N LYS A 27 16.29 -10.07 -0.10
CA LYS A 27 17.08 -11.29 0.21
C LYS A 27 18.00 -11.68 -0.97
N LYS A 28 18.73 -10.70 -1.52
CA LYS A 28 19.45 -10.59 -2.82
C LYS A 28 20.16 -11.83 -3.40
N GLU A 29 20.45 -12.89 -2.65
CA GLU A 29 21.18 -14.06 -3.15
C GLU A 29 20.33 -15.10 -3.90
N ARG A 30 18.99 -15.01 -3.87
CA ARG A 30 18.11 -15.96 -4.60
C ARG A 30 17.10 -15.33 -5.57
N PHE A 31 16.97 -14.01 -5.62
CA PHE A 31 15.94 -13.36 -6.45
C PHE A 31 16.10 -13.67 -7.96
N TYR A 32 17.33 -13.83 -8.42
CA TYR A 32 17.63 -14.20 -9.82
C TYR A 32 17.55 -15.71 -10.10
N GLN A 33 17.68 -16.57 -9.09
CA GLN A 33 17.61 -18.03 -9.27
C GLN A 33 16.22 -18.61 -8.99
N VAL A 34 15.40 -17.95 -8.17
CA VAL A 34 14.06 -18.39 -7.80
C VAL A 34 13.18 -17.16 -7.54
N ALA A 35 12.75 -16.46 -8.59
CA ALA A 35 11.52 -15.69 -8.46
C ALA A 35 10.42 -16.70 -8.11
N LYS A 36 10.08 -16.82 -6.82
CA LYS A 36 9.01 -17.73 -6.40
C LYS A 36 7.76 -17.28 -7.14
N LYS A 37 7.30 -18.11 -8.07
CA LYS A 37 6.03 -17.92 -8.77
C LYS A 37 4.85 -18.34 -7.90
N ILE A 38 5.09 -18.80 -6.67
CA ILE A 38 4.15 -19.45 -5.78
C ILE A 38 4.20 -18.72 -4.44
N TYR A 39 3.05 -18.25 -4.00
CA TYR A 39 2.86 -17.49 -2.77
C TYR A 39 1.77 -18.18 -1.94
N HIS A 40 2.15 -18.69 -0.77
CA HIS A 40 1.20 -19.35 0.13
C HIS A 40 0.47 -18.30 0.95
N ALA A 41 -0.84 -18.40 1.00
CA ALA A 41 -1.68 -17.46 1.73
C ALA A 41 -2.88 -18.17 2.36
N TYR A 42 -3.50 -17.48 3.29
CA TYR A 42 -4.78 -17.80 3.87
C TYR A 42 -5.75 -16.69 3.48
N VAL A 43 -6.97 -17.08 3.10
CA VAL A 43 -8.06 -16.14 2.83
C VAL A 43 -9.19 -16.39 3.82
N ASN A 44 -9.72 -15.31 4.39
CA ASN A 44 -10.89 -15.39 5.25
C ASN A 44 -12.16 -15.65 4.41
N ARG A 45 -12.93 -16.68 4.77
CA ARG A 45 -14.14 -17.13 4.06
C ARG A 45 -15.26 -16.10 4.06
N HIS A 46 -15.29 -15.22 5.05
CA HIS A 46 -16.35 -14.21 5.24
C HIS A 46 -15.94 -12.83 4.69
N THR A 47 -14.69 -12.42 4.91
CA THR A 47 -14.23 -11.07 4.60
C THR A 47 -13.38 -10.95 3.34
N GLY A 48 -12.81 -12.06 2.83
CA GLY A 48 -11.87 -12.06 1.71
C GLY A 48 -10.49 -11.49 2.03
N GLU A 49 -10.21 -11.17 3.30
CA GLU A 49 -8.89 -10.69 3.72
C GLU A 49 -7.82 -11.76 3.49
N LEU A 50 -6.64 -11.32 3.05
CA LEU A 50 -5.49 -12.17 2.80
C LEU A 50 -4.46 -12.06 3.90
N GLN A 51 -3.86 -13.19 4.25
CA GLN A 51 -2.65 -13.27 5.05
C GLN A 51 -1.65 -14.19 4.37
N PHE A 52 -0.41 -13.73 4.17
CA PHE A 52 0.63 -14.54 3.54
C PHE A 52 1.39 -15.33 4.61
N ALA A 53 1.58 -16.63 4.37
CA ALA A 53 2.24 -17.53 5.32
C ALA A 53 3.69 -17.09 5.63
N GLU A 54 4.34 -16.41 4.68
CA GLU A 54 5.68 -15.85 4.87
C GLU A 54 5.73 -14.56 5.69
N LEU A 55 4.61 -13.85 5.86
CA LEU A 55 4.55 -12.58 6.60
C LEU A 55 4.12 -12.76 8.05
N GLU A 56 3.13 -13.62 8.31
CA GLU A 56 2.64 -13.88 9.67
C GLU A 56 2.62 -15.38 9.96
N LYS A 57 3.27 -15.80 11.05
CA LYS A 57 3.09 -17.12 11.64
C LYS A 57 2.02 -17.02 12.72
N LYS A 58 0.75 -17.10 12.31
CA LYS A 58 -0.38 -17.18 13.23
C LYS A 58 -1.16 -18.46 12.96
N GLU A 59 -1.58 -19.13 14.02
CA GLU A 59 -2.60 -20.17 13.91
C GLU A 59 -3.93 -19.48 13.62
N LEU A 60 -4.47 -19.74 12.44
CA LEU A 60 -5.73 -19.18 11.98
C LEU A 60 -6.82 -20.25 12.13
N PRO A 61 -8.01 -19.90 12.65
CA PRO A 61 -9.11 -20.85 12.76
C PRO A 61 -9.48 -21.40 11.39
N GLU A 62 -9.37 -22.72 11.21
CA GLU A 62 -9.71 -23.40 9.95
C GLU A 62 -11.19 -23.24 9.56
N SER A 63 -12.08 -22.86 10.49
CA SER A 63 -13.47 -22.50 10.21
C SER A 63 -13.58 -21.23 9.36
N ASP A 64 -12.73 -20.24 9.67
CA ASP A 64 -12.86 -18.89 9.12
C ASP A 64 -11.85 -18.65 8.00
N TRP A 65 -10.74 -19.39 7.99
CA TRP A 65 -9.63 -19.23 7.06
C TRP A 65 -9.41 -20.49 6.23
N LYS A 66 -9.18 -20.29 4.93
CA LYS A 66 -8.85 -21.34 3.97
C LYS A 66 -7.45 -21.09 3.40
N SER A 67 -6.62 -22.12 3.35
CA SER A 67 -5.31 -22.01 2.71
C SER A 67 -5.44 -22.03 1.19
N ILE A 68 -4.64 -21.19 0.56
CA ILE A 68 -4.61 -20.98 -0.89
C ILE A 68 -3.17 -20.77 -1.36
N VAL A 69 -2.98 -20.97 -2.65
CA VAL A 69 -1.76 -20.64 -3.36
C VAL A 69 -2.07 -19.61 -4.43
N ILE A 70 -1.41 -18.46 -4.37
CA ILE A 70 -1.40 -17.48 -5.46
C ILE A 70 -0.19 -17.79 -6.33
N GLN A 71 -0.44 -18.18 -7.59
CA GLN A 71 0.62 -18.57 -8.52
C GLN A 71 0.68 -17.64 -9.74
N LEU A 72 1.87 -17.11 -10.06
CA LEU A 72 2.15 -16.38 -11.29
C LEU A 72 2.53 -17.36 -12.41
N ARG A 73 1.64 -17.57 -13.38
CA ARG A 73 1.82 -18.47 -14.52
C ARG A 73 2.02 -17.71 -15.84
N PRO A 74 2.83 -18.23 -16.76
CA PRO A 74 2.92 -17.69 -18.11
C PRO A 74 1.67 -18.04 -18.93
N THR A 75 1.23 -17.11 -19.77
CA THR A 75 0.20 -17.33 -20.79
C THR A 75 0.82 -17.23 -22.20
N GLU A 76 0.00 -17.29 -23.25
CA GLU A 76 0.46 -17.14 -24.64
C GLU A 76 1.17 -15.81 -24.86
N ASP A 77 0.64 -14.72 -24.30
CA ASP A 77 1.14 -13.36 -24.54
C ASP A 77 1.65 -12.62 -23.28
N SER A 78 1.42 -13.14 -22.07
CA SER A 78 1.69 -12.40 -20.83
C SER A 78 1.98 -13.32 -19.62
N GLN A 79 1.75 -12.80 -18.41
CA GLN A 79 1.69 -13.57 -17.17
C GLN A 79 0.32 -13.34 -16.52
N THR A 80 -0.14 -14.33 -15.74
CA THR A 80 -1.39 -14.23 -14.97
C THR A 80 -1.19 -14.81 -13.58
N PHE A 81 -1.83 -14.19 -12.59
CA PHE A 81 -2.00 -14.73 -11.26
C PHE A 81 -3.25 -15.61 -11.22
N GLU A 82 -3.07 -16.83 -10.71
CA GLU A 82 -4.12 -17.81 -10.45
C GLU A 82 -4.18 -18.13 -8.97
N VAL A 83 -5.39 -18.38 -8.47
CA VAL A 83 -5.61 -18.91 -7.11
C VAL A 83 -5.85 -20.40 -7.22
N LEU A 84 -5.11 -21.17 -6.43
CA LEU A 84 -5.17 -22.63 -6.38
C LEU A 84 -5.44 -23.08 -4.94
N SER A 85 -6.04 -24.25 -4.79
CA SER A 85 -6.09 -24.93 -3.49
C SER A 85 -4.71 -25.49 -3.16
N GLU A 86 -4.30 -25.39 -1.89
CA GLU A 86 -3.05 -25.99 -1.42
C GLU A 86 -3.11 -27.53 -1.43
N GLU A 87 -4.29 -28.10 -1.22
CA GLU A 87 -4.47 -29.56 -1.08
C GLU A 87 -4.52 -30.32 -2.40
N ASN A 88 -4.79 -29.67 -3.54
CA ASN A 88 -5.13 -30.37 -4.79
C ASN A 88 -4.45 -29.91 -6.08
N GLU A 89 -3.58 -28.89 -6.07
CA GLU A 89 -2.93 -28.28 -7.29
C GLU A 89 -3.88 -27.94 -8.47
N GLY A 90 -5.19 -28.14 -8.26
CA GLY A 90 -6.28 -28.09 -9.21
C GLY A 90 -7.38 -27.19 -8.67
N CYS A 91 -8.10 -26.58 -9.61
CA CYS A 91 -9.13 -25.56 -9.48
C CYS A 91 -9.55 -25.20 -8.05
N PHE A 92 -9.25 -23.97 -7.63
CA PHE A 92 -9.71 -23.41 -6.38
C PHE A 92 -11.25 -23.38 -6.30
N GLU A 93 -11.82 -24.02 -5.29
CA GLU A 93 -13.26 -24.06 -5.08
C GLU A 93 -13.75 -22.86 -4.27
N TRP A 94 -14.58 -22.04 -4.92
CA TRP A 94 -15.15 -20.82 -4.36
C TRP A 94 -16.42 -21.02 -3.52
N LYS A 95 -16.96 -22.25 -3.46
CA LYS A 95 -18.27 -22.53 -2.84
C LYS A 95 -18.32 -22.28 -1.34
N GLU A 96 -17.16 -22.26 -0.67
CA GLU A 96 -17.03 -22.06 0.77
C GLU A 96 -16.91 -20.58 1.16
N PHE A 97 -16.94 -19.65 0.20
CA PHE A 97 -16.79 -18.22 0.45
C PHE A 97 -18.14 -17.53 0.44
N ASP A 98 -18.31 -16.59 1.37
CA ASP A 98 -19.39 -15.64 1.29
C ASP A 98 -19.24 -14.79 0.00
N PRO A 99 -20.37 -14.32 -0.58
CA PRO A 99 -20.32 -13.52 -1.81
C PRO A 99 -19.40 -12.28 -1.71
N GLU A 100 -19.31 -11.66 -0.53
CA GLU A 100 -18.41 -10.54 -0.27
C GLU A 100 -16.94 -10.96 -0.38
N ALA A 101 -16.56 -12.05 0.30
CA ALA A 101 -15.20 -12.57 0.27
C ALA A 101 -14.78 -13.00 -1.15
N TYR A 102 -15.68 -13.65 -1.88
CA TYR A 102 -15.49 -13.98 -3.29
C TYR A 102 -15.23 -12.73 -4.13
N ALA A 103 -16.08 -11.71 -4.01
CA ALA A 103 -15.97 -10.48 -4.80
C ALA A 103 -14.65 -9.77 -4.52
N LEU A 104 -14.23 -9.74 -3.26
CA LEU A 104 -13.03 -9.06 -2.81
C LEU A 104 -11.75 -9.76 -3.26
N LEU A 105 -11.67 -11.08 -3.09
CA LEU A 105 -10.52 -11.85 -3.58
C LEU A 105 -10.45 -11.81 -5.12
N SER A 106 -11.59 -11.99 -5.80
CA SER A 106 -11.66 -11.89 -7.27
C SER A 106 -11.18 -10.53 -7.77
N LYS A 107 -11.59 -9.44 -7.12
CA LYS A 107 -11.14 -8.08 -7.45
C LYS A 107 -9.66 -7.86 -7.16
N THR A 108 -9.15 -8.43 -6.06
CA THR A 108 -7.70 -8.41 -5.75
C THR A 108 -6.90 -9.08 -6.86
N ILE A 109 -7.28 -10.30 -7.26
CA ILE A 109 -6.60 -11.06 -8.31
C ILE A 109 -6.75 -10.40 -9.67
N HIS A 110 -7.92 -9.84 -9.98
CA HIS A 110 -8.14 -9.07 -11.20
C HIS A 110 -7.17 -7.90 -11.33
N ILE A 111 -6.96 -7.12 -10.25
CA ILE A 111 -6.00 -6.03 -10.26
C ILE A 111 -4.57 -6.55 -10.42
N LEU A 112 -4.19 -7.62 -9.73
CA LEU A 112 -2.87 -8.26 -9.95
C LEU A 112 -2.68 -8.70 -11.41
N ASN A 113 -3.74 -9.19 -12.06
CA ASN A 113 -3.69 -9.59 -13.46
C ASN A 113 -3.62 -8.39 -14.42
N GLN A 114 -4.23 -7.26 -14.09
CA GLN A 114 -3.99 -6.00 -14.82
C GLN A 114 -2.54 -5.54 -14.70
N LEU A 115 -1.89 -5.75 -13.54
CA LEU A 115 -0.45 -5.47 -13.36
C LEU A 115 0.45 -6.44 -14.14
N ALA A 116 0.01 -7.69 -14.28
CA ALA A 116 0.74 -8.74 -14.98
C ALA A 116 0.57 -8.69 -16.50
N TYR A 117 -0.52 -8.07 -16.96
CA TYR A 117 -0.82 -7.87 -18.37
C TYR A 117 -0.18 -6.59 -18.88
N ASP A 118 1.03 -6.71 -19.43
CA ASP A 118 1.57 -5.70 -20.33
C ASP A 118 2.25 -6.39 -21.53
N PRO A 119 1.69 -6.24 -22.74
CA PRO A 119 2.20 -6.92 -23.94
C PRO A 119 3.62 -6.48 -24.31
N LYS A 120 4.12 -5.35 -23.79
CA LYS A 120 5.49 -4.88 -24.03
C LYS A 120 6.53 -5.57 -23.16
N MET A 121 6.14 -6.29 -22.12
CA MET A 121 7.08 -6.90 -21.16
C MET A 121 7.23 -8.40 -21.28
N GLY A 122 6.48 -9.00 -22.19
CA GLY A 122 6.59 -10.41 -22.54
C GLY A 122 6.39 -11.32 -21.32
N LYS A 123 7.02 -12.50 -21.37
CA LYS A 123 6.80 -13.58 -20.39
C LYS A 123 7.72 -13.52 -19.17
N ASN A 124 8.32 -12.36 -18.86
CA ASN A 124 9.29 -12.27 -17.78
C ASN A 124 8.60 -12.01 -16.42
N PRO A 125 8.50 -13.01 -15.52
CA PRO A 125 7.84 -12.83 -14.23
C PRO A 125 8.54 -11.80 -13.34
N LEU A 126 9.86 -11.61 -13.48
CA LEU A 126 10.61 -10.63 -12.69
C LEU A 126 10.11 -9.21 -12.95
N TRP A 127 9.66 -8.93 -14.17
CA TRP A 127 9.18 -7.62 -14.53
C TRP A 127 7.84 -7.31 -13.85
N VAL A 128 6.91 -8.27 -13.85
CA VAL A 128 5.62 -8.19 -13.14
C VAL A 128 5.84 -7.99 -11.65
N LEU A 129 6.73 -8.77 -11.04
CA LEU A 129 7.05 -8.65 -9.62
C LEU A 129 7.73 -7.31 -9.29
N ARG A 130 8.57 -6.80 -10.19
CA ARG A 130 9.11 -5.44 -10.05
C ARG A 130 7.99 -4.40 -10.07
N HIS A 131 6.97 -4.57 -10.91
CA HIS A 131 5.83 -3.64 -10.98
C HIS A 131 5.00 -3.65 -9.72
N VAL A 132 4.70 -4.85 -9.21
CA VAL A 132 4.03 -5.02 -7.92
C VAL A 132 4.82 -4.36 -6.78
N ALA A 133 6.15 -4.55 -6.73
CA ALA A 133 7.00 -3.96 -5.69
C ALA A 133 7.00 -2.42 -5.69
N HIS A 134 6.85 -1.80 -6.86
CA HIS A 134 6.83 -0.35 -7.05
C HIS A 134 5.40 0.20 -7.24
N LEU A 135 4.38 -0.59 -6.90
CA LEU A 135 2.99 -0.16 -6.98
C LEU A 135 2.74 0.96 -5.95
N GLU A 136 2.22 2.09 -6.40
CA GLU A 136 1.77 3.16 -5.53
C GLU A 136 0.25 3.16 -5.46
N PHE A 137 -0.29 2.95 -4.26
CA PHE A 137 -1.73 3.07 -4.03
C PHE A 137 -2.10 4.53 -3.91
N GLU A 138 -3.09 4.96 -4.66
CA GLU A 138 -3.71 6.25 -4.37
C GLU A 138 -4.40 6.15 -3.01
N LEU A 139 -3.93 6.94 -2.06
CA LEU A 139 -4.57 7.11 -0.76
C LEU A 139 -5.93 7.76 -1.02
N THR A 140 -7.01 7.00 -1.20
CA THR A 140 -8.37 7.58 -1.24
C THR A 140 -8.90 7.73 0.18
N ASP A 141 -9.46 8.91 0.51
CA ASP A 141 -10.19 9.14 1.75
C ASP A 141 -11.50 8.33 1.69
N GLU A 142 -11.85 7.74 2.82
CA GLU A 142 -12.88 6.70 2.96
C GLU A 142 -14.33 7.21 2.82
N GLU A 143 -14.56 8.48 2.55
CA GLU A 143 -15.91 9.03 2.45
C GLU A 143 -16.20 9.64 1.07
N ASN A 144 -17.08 8.95 0.33
CA ASN A 144 -17.90 9.49 -0.77
C ASN A 144 -17.27 9.70 -2.16
N GLY A 145 -16.26 8.93 -2.56
CA GLY A 145 -15.76 8.98 -3.94
C GLY A 145 -15.23 10.36 -4.35
N LYS A 146 -14.98 11.24 -3.38
CA LYS A 146 -14.25 12.49 -3.58
C LYS A 146 -12.77 12.15 -3.63
N ARG A 147 -12.04 12.81 -4.52
CA ARG A 147 -10.57 12.73 -4.55
C ARG A 147 -10.05 13.04 -3.15
N SER A 148 -9.27 12.12 -2.60
CA SER A 148 -8.58 12.30 -1.32
C SER A 148 -7.87 13.63 -1.21
N LEU A 149 -7.89 14.22 -0.02
CA LEU A 149 -7.13 15.42 0.27
C LEU A 149 -5.65 15.23 -0.04
N ILE A 150 -5.12 14.04 0.29
CA ILE A 150 -3.74 13.67 0.02
C ILE A 150 -3.47 13.66 -1.48
N HIS A 151 -4.38 13.09 -2.27
CA HIS A 151 -4.24 13.07 -3.72
C HIS A 151 -4.32 14.48 -4.31
N GLY A 152 -5.29 15.29 -3.87
CA GLY A 152 -5.50 16.65 -4.38
C GLY A 152 -4.28 17.54 -4.17
N ALA A 153 -3.57 17.35 -3.05
CA ALA A 153 -2.39 18.11 -2.67
C ALA A 153 -1.08 17.31 -2.78
N TRP A 154 -1.05 16.20 -3.53
CA TRP A 154 0.16 15.39 -3.70
C TRP A 154 1.13 16.09 -4.65
N HIS A 155 2.42 16.12 -4.37
CA HIS A 155 3.47 16.62 -5.28
C HIS A 155 4.63 15.64 -5.31
N SER A 156 5.10 15.32 -6.51
CA SER A 156 6.20 14.38 -6.73
C SER A 156 7.51 15.17 -6.81
N VAL A 157 7.90 15.73 -5.66
CA VAL A 157 9.00 16.70 -5.54
C VAL A 157 9.87 16.41 -4.32
N ASN A 158 11.13 16.80 -4.39
CA ASN A 158 12.03 16.80 -3.23
C ASN A 158 11.78 18.02 -2.33
N ARG A 159 12.54 18.11 -1.23
CA ARG A 159 12.42 19.22 -0.28
C ARG A 159 12.64 20.59 -0.91
N TYR A 160 13.72 20.75 -1.67
CA TYR A 160 14.08 22.04 -2.28
C TYR A 160 12.99 22.52 -3.27
N GLU A 161 12.47 21.60 -4.07
CA GLU A 161 11.37 21.87 -5.00
C GLU A 161 10.07 22.21 -4.25
N ALA A 162 9.76 21.51 -3.15
CA ALA A 162 8.60 21.81 -2.32
C ALA A 162 8.70 23.21 -1.68
N GLU A 163 9.88 23.57 -1.17
CA GLU A 163 10.15 24.91 -0.64
C GLU A 163 9.92 25.98 -1.72
N HIS A 164 10.39 25.73 -2.95
CA HIS A 164 10.17 26.63 -4.08
C HIS A 164 8.68 26.76 -4.45
N LEU A 165 7.91 25.67 -4.40
CA LEU A 165 6.46 25.69 -4.69
C LEU A 165 5.65 26.49 -3.65
N LEU A 166 6.10 26.48 -2.39
CA LEU A 166 5.47 27.20 -1.28
C LEU A 166 5.95 28.64 -1.14
N LYS A 167 7.05 29.02 -1.80
CA LYS A 167 7.58 30.39 -1.76
C LYS A 167 6.55 31.40 -2.25
N GLY A 168 6.27 32.41 -1.42
CA GLY A 168 5.29 33.46 -1.72
C GLY A 168 3.83 33.00 -1.68
N ARG A 169 3.55 31.80 -1.17
CA ARG A 169 2.19 31.34 -0.89
C ARG A 169 1.73 31.83 0.49
N PRO A 170 0.41 31.95 0.72
CA PRO A 170 -0.11 32.30 2.04
C PRO A 170 0.40 31.34 3.14
N ILE A 171 0.61 31.87 4.35
CA ILE A 171 0.92 31.08 5.55
C ILE A 171 -0.15 30.00 5.72
N GLY A 172 0.27 28.80 6.10
CA GLY A 172 -0.57 27.62 6.22
C GLY A 172 -0.91 26.93 4.90
N THR A 173 -0.33 27.36 3.77
CA THR A 173 -0.39 26.57 2.52
C THR A 173 0.45 25.31 2.66
N TYR A 174 -0.09 24.15 2.29
CA TYR A 174 0.59 22.87 2.46
C TYR A 174 0.49 21.94 1.25
N LEU A 175 1.42 20.98 1.15
CA LEU A 175 1.40 19.89 0.19
C LEU A 175 1.84 18.58 0.84
N PHE A 176 1.50 17.46 0.21
CA PHE A 176 2.02 16.14 0.56
C PHE A 176 3.03 15.67 -0.48
N ARG A 177 4.06 14.97 -0.02
CA ARG A 177 5.07 14.36 -0.87
C ARG A 177 5.61 13.08 -0.21
N LYS A 178 6.46 12.36 -0.93
CA LYS A 178 7.24 11.24 -0.37
C LYS A 178 8.68 11.43 -0.78
N ASP A 179 9.53 11.79 0.18
CA ASP A 179 10.98 11.80 0.00
C ASP A 179 11.62 10.47 0.39
N GLU A 180 12.91 10.39 0.10
CA GLU A 180 13.81 9.31 0.48
C GLU A 180 13.79 9.04 1.99
N VAL A 181 13.59 10.08 2.83
CA VAL A 181 13.55 9.93 4.29
C VAL A 181 12.27 9.24 4.73
N ALA A 182 11.11 9.69 4.27
CA ALA A 182 9.82 9.06 4.55
C ALA A 182 9.75 7.66 3.93
N GLU A 183 10.36 7.43 2.76
CA GLU A 183 10.47 6.11 2.18
C GLU A 183 11.33 5.18 3.05
N LEU A 184 12.51 5.62 3.50
CA LEU A 184 13.36 4.82 4.38
C LEU A 184 12.69 4.53 5.74
N LEU A 185 12.00 5.51 6.32
CA LEU A 185 11.24 5.33 7.55
C LEU A 185 10.12 4.32 7.36
N GLU A 186 9.33 4.44 6.30
CA GLU A 186 8.28 3.49 5.95
C GLU A 186 8.86 2.08 5.85
N GLU A 187 10.00 1.94 5.17
CA GLU A 187 10.66 0.65 5.01
C GLU A 187 11.11 0.05 6.34
N THR A 188 11.67 0.87 7.23
CA THR A 188 12.14 0.44 8.56
C THR A 188 10.97 0.05 9.45
N LEU A 189 9.90 0.85 9.49
CA LEU A 189 8.72 0.55 10.30
C LEU A 189 8.01 -0.71 9.79
N ASN A 190 7.92 -0.91 8.47
CA ASN A 190 7.36 -2.14 7.92
C ASN A 190 8.21 -3.39 8.21
N GLU A 191 9.48 -3.27 8.56
CA GLU A 191 10.28 -4.40 9.06
C GLU A 191 10.03 -4.70 10.53
N LEU A 192 9.72 -3.66 11.33
CA LEU A 192 9.45 -3.76 12.76
C LEU A 192 8.03 -4.24 13.08
N PHE A 193 7.06 -3.92 12.21
CA PHE A 193 5.65 -4.22 12.42
C PHE A 193 5.14 -5.26 11.43
N SER A 194 4.24 -6.15 11.89
CA SER A 194 3.64 -7.20 11.04
C SER A 194 2.49 -6.69 10.15
N PHE A 195 2.19 -5.41 10.21
CA PHE A 195 1.12 -4.78 9.44
C PHE A 195 1.68 -3.69 8.51
N PRO A 196 1.02 -3.43 7.36
CA PRO A 196 1.45 -2.38 6.44
C PRO A 196 1.41 -1.00 7.08
N ILE A 197 2.49 -0.26 6.91
CA ILE A 197 2.66 1.14 7.32
C ILE A 197 2.91 1.97 6.06
N THR A 198 2.30 3.16 6.00
CA THR A 198 2.59 4.16 4.96
C THR A 198 3.11 5.43 5.61
N CYS A 199 4.22 5.98 5.12
CA CYS A 199 4.75 7.26 5.55
C CYS A 199 4.72 8.27 4.40
N ILE A 200 4.30 9.49 4.71
CA ILE A 200 4.28 10.63 3.79
C ILE A 200 4.81 11.86 4.49
N THR A 201 5.37 12.79 3.74
CA THR A 201 5.84 14.08 4.25
C THR A 201 4.79 15.15 3.96
N LEU A 202 4.33 15.83 5.01
CA LEU A 202 3.58 17.07 4.94
C LEU A 202 4.58 18.23 4.96
N THR A 203 4.55 19.06 3.92
CA THR A 203 5.37 20.29 3.85
C THR A 203 4.43 21.49 3.80
N TYR A 204 4.67 22.49 4.63
CA TYR A 204 3.80 23.67 4.74
C TYR A 204 4.58 24.95 5.00
N SER A 205 4.02 26.09 4.60
CA SER A 205 4.55 27.40 4.96
C SER A 205 4.06 27.78 6.35
N ASP A 206 4.98 28.00 7.27
CA ASP A 206 4.73 28.43 8.63
C ASP A 206 4.82 29.96 8.77
N TRP A 207 4.62 30.45 9.98
CA TRP A 207 4.91 31.83 10.36
C TRP A 207 6.39 32.17 10.06
N ASP A 208 6.67 33.42 9.66
CA ASP A 208 7.97 33.89 9.15
C ASP A 208 8.42 33.35 7.78
N GLU A 209 7.47 32.91 6.92
CA GLU A 209 7.76 32.35 5.57
C GLU A 209 8.69 31.11 5.59
N LYS A 210 8.85 30.49 6.76
CA LYS A 210 9.66 29.31 6.91
C LYS A 210 8.88 28.09 6.44
N VAL A 211 9.54 27.22 5.68
CA VAL A 211 8.96 25.95 5.29
C VAL A 211 9.22 24.93 6.38
N CYS A 212 8.14 24.34 6.88
CA CYS A 212 8.13 23.32 7.93
C CYS A 212 7.71 21.97 7.35
N GLU A 213 8.19 20.90 8.00
CA GLU A 213 7.97 19.52 7.55
C GLU A 213 7.51 18.67 8.74
N LYS A 214 6.54 17.79 8.48
CA LYS A 214 6.08 16.75 9.40
C LYS A 214 5.96 15.44 8.65
N THR A 215 6.39 14.36 9.26
CA THR A 215 6.15 13.01 8.72
C THR A 215 4.83 12.50 9.27
N LEU A 216 3.93 12.11 8.38
CA LEU A 216 2.65 11.51 8.72
C LEU A 216 2.72 10.00 8.48
N VAL A 217 2.23 9.22 9.43
CA VAL A 217 2.23 7.77 9.39
C VAL A 217 0.80 7.27 9.39
N TYR A 218 0.47 6.43 8.41
CA TYR A 218 -0.78 5.68 8.38
C TYR A 218 -0.51 4.23 8.79
N LYS A 219 -1.22 3.78 9.83
CA LYS A 219 -1.17 2.40 10.35
C LYS A 219 -2.55 1.96 10.82
N ASN A 220 -2.90 0.70 10.56
CA ASN A 220 -4.14 0.07 11.06
C ASN A 220 -5.40 0.96 10.94
N GLY A 221 -5.62 1.62 9.79
CA GLY A 221 -6.82 2.44 9.59
C GLY A 221 -6.77 3.83 10.22
N SER A 222 -5.61 4.28 10.69
CA SER A 222 -5.49 5.57 11.38
C SER A 222 -4.19 6.30 11.04
N TRP A 223 -4.23 7.61 11.13
CA TRP A 223 -3.15 8.55 10.86
C TRP A 223 -2.55 9.09 12.15
N LEU A 224 -1.25 9.33 12.18
CA LEU A 224 -0.55 10.02 13.27
C LEU A 224 0.59 10.88 12.73
N ILE A 225 1.02 11.86 13.52
CA ILE A 225 2.26 12.61 13.27
C ILE A 225 3.40 11.85 13.93
N TYR A 226 4.42 11.50 13.15
CA TYR A 226 5.60 10.84 13.65
C TYR A 226 6.48 11.83 14.41
N ASP A 227 6.85 11.46 15.63
CA ASP A 227 7.59 12.24 16.62
C ASP A 227 8.90 11.56 17.04
N ASP A 228 9.50 10.80 16.12
CA ASP A 228 10.71 9.99 16.34
C ASP A 228 10.54 8.83 17.34
N ASP A 229 9.30 8.50 17.74
CA ASP A 229 8.99 7.29 18.50
C ASP A 229 8.74 6.08 17.57
N PRO A 230 9.66 5.10 17.50
CA PRO A 230 9.50 3.92 16.65
C PRO A 230 8.36 3.00 17.11
N THR A 231 7.81 3.19 18.33
CA THR A 231 6.68 2.39 18.82
C THR A 231 5.34 2.83 18.24
N LEU A 232 5.29 4.01 17.61
CA LEU A 232 4.09 4.59 17.01
C LEU A 232 2.91 4.66 17.99
N ARG A 233 3.16 4.95 19.28
CA ARG A 233 2.13 5.02 20.33
C ARG A 233 1.48 6.41 20.47
N GLY A 234 1.84 7.34 19.61
CA GLY A 234 1.28 8.69 19.58
C GLY A 234 -0.23 8.74 19.30
N PRO A 235 -0.86 9.93 19.50
CA PRO A 235 -2.27 10.14 19.20
C PRO A 235 -2.59 9.80 17.75
N THR A 236 -3.67 9.06 17.53
CA THR A 236 -4.13 8.67 16.18
C THR A 236 -5.44 9.35 15.83
N CYS A 237 -5.62 9.63 14.55
CA CYS A 237 -6.82 10.19 13.96
C CYS A 237 -7.35 9.22 12.88
N PRO A 238 -8.66 8.94 12.82
CA PRO A 238 -9.26 8.14 11.75
C PRO A 238 -8.95 8.68 10.34
N THR A 239 -8.99 10.00 10.17
CA THR A 239 -8.79 10.64 8.87
C THR A 239 -7.58 11.59 8.86
N VAL A 240 -6.99 11.78 7.67
CA VAL A 240 -5.92 12.77 7.50
C VAL A 240 -6.40 14.19 7.80
N LYS A 241 -7.68 14.48 7.52
CA LYS A 241 -8.28 15.78 7.79
C LYS A 241 -8.33 16.07 9.29
N GLU A 242 -8.78 15.10 10.09
CA GLU A 242 -8.75 15.22 11.56
C GLU A 242 -7.32 15.35 12.06
N LEU A 243 -6.36 14.62 11.48
CA LEU A 243 -4.96 14.77 11.85
C LEU A 243 -4.46 16.20 11.59
N LEU A 244 -4.76 16.78 10.42
CA LEU A 244 -4.37 18.15 10.10
C LEU A 244 -5.04 19.19 11.00
N GLN A 245 -6.25 18.94 11.48
CA GLN A 245 -6.92 19.82 12.44
C GLN A 245 -6.17 19.90 13.78
N THR A 246 -5.42 18.85 14.17
CA THR A 246 -4.57 18.90 15.37
C THR A 246 -3.42 19.89 15.26
N LEU A 247 -3.05 20.29 14.03
CA LEU A 247 -2.02 21.30 13.76
C LEU A 247 -2.58 22.73 13.82
N GLY A 248 -3.89 22.90 14.00
CA GLY A 248 -4.56 24.19 14.17
C GLY A 248 -4.26 25.16 13.04
N ASP A 249 -3.95 26.41 13.39
CA ASP A 249 -3.76 27.51 12.43
C ASP A 249 -2.51 27.38 11.55
N GLN A 250 -1.63 26.39 11.82
CA GLN A 250 -0.45 26.10 11.00
C GLN A 250 -0.81 25.51 9.63
N ILE A 251 -1.98 24.91 9.49
CA ILE A 251 -2.42 24.23 8.27
C ILE A 251 -3.78 24.78 7.86
N GLN A 252 -3.81 25.55 6.78
CA GLN A 252 -5.01 26.28 6.35
C GLN A 252 -5.53 25.81 4.99
N SER A 253 -4.66 25.70 3.98
CA SER A 253 -5.10 25.45 2.61
C SER A 253 -4.18 24.52 1.83
N PRO A 254 -4.72 23.52 1.11
CA PRO A 254 -3.91 22.63 0.30
C PRO A 254 -3.41 23.35 -0.97
N LEU A 255 -2.16 23.11 -1.33
CA LEU A 255 -1.60 23.43 -2.63
C LEU A 255 -2.03 22.35 -3.63
N LEU A 256 -3.14 22.61 -4.31
CA LEU A 256 -3.68 21.71 -5.32
C LEU A 256 -2.80 21.68 -6.58
N ARG A 257 -2.76 20.53 -7.25
CA ARG A 257 -2.15 20.37 -8.58
C ARG A 257 -2.94 21.05 -9.69
#